data_AF-A0A817EZM8-F1
#
_entry.id   AF-A0A817EZM8-F1
#
_cell.length_a   1.000
_cell.length_b   1.000
_cell.length_c   1.000
_cell.angle_alpha   90.00
_cell.angle_beta   90.00
_cell.angle_gamma   90.00
#
_symmetry.space_group_name_H-M   'P 1'
#
loop_
_entity.id
_entity.type
_entity.pdbx_description
1 polymer ?
#
loop_
_entity_poly.entity_id
_entity_poly.type
_entity_poly.pdbx_seq_one_letter_code
_entity_poly.pdbx_strand_id
1 'polypeptide(L)'
;MSSTSDASLIALLNNASTQINRSFGIFVFIFGVFGNTINICVLSQRPLRSNPCAWLFLASSIANGIGIVAGLTSRPLSTWSADLTNTNVFLCKLRAFLLFTAITIGSWLIMFATVDRWLSSSINVSRRQRSTLKNAQLATILIVIVSTILQAQHLYCYEANLTNSPVKCYTKSVWLRGCNALSINN
;
A
#
# COMPACT_ATOMS: atom_id res chain seq x y z
N MET A 1 -0.51 15.59 42.49
CA MET A 1 -1.36 16.44 41.63
C MET A 1 -0.88 16.53 40.17
N SER A 2 0.28 15.97 39.76
CA SER A 2 0.72 15.96 38.35
C SER A 2 0.16 14.79 37.52
N SER A 3 -0.25 13.69 38.13
CA SER A 3 -0.69 12.48 37.40
C SER A 3 -2.03 12.63 36.67
N THR A 4 -2.92 13.51 37.15
CA THR A 4 -4.24 13.75 36.55
C THR A 4 -4.19 14.70 35.35
N SER A 5 -3.27 15.68 35.33
CA SER A 5 -3.07 16.56 34.18
C SER A 5 -2.47 15.79 32.99
N ASP A 6 -1.48 14.93 33.25
CA ASP A 6 -0.82 14.15 32.21
C ASP A 6 -1.78 13.12 31.57
N ALA A 7 -2.62 12.48 32.38
CA ALA A 7 -3.66 11.58 31.89
C ALA A 7 -4.69 12.28 31.00
N SER A 8 -5.10 13.50 31.35
CA SER A 8 -6.04 14.30 30.55
C SER A 8 -5.44 14.78 29.22
N LEU A 9 -4.15 15.13 29.22
CA LEU A 9 -3.42 15.54 28.00
C LEU A 9 -3.26 14.36 27.03
N ILE A 10 -2.90 13.18 27.54
CA ILE A 10 -2.82 11.94 26.75
C ILE A 10 -4.18 11.58 26.14
N ALA A 11 -5.26 11.71 26.91
CA ALA A 11 -6.61 11.45 26.41
C ALA A 11 -7.01 12.42 25.27
N LEU A 12 -6.68 13.71 25.42
CA LEU A 12 -6.95 14.72 24.39
C LEU A 12 -6.14 14.48 23.12
N LEU A 13 -4.84 14.14 23.26
CA LEU A 13 -3.97 13.78 22.14
C LEU A 13 -4.47 12.54 21.39
N ASN A 14 -4.89 11.50 22.11
CA ASN A 14 -5.44 10.30 21.51
C ASN A 14 -6.73 10.58 20.75
N ASN A 15 -7.65 11.34 21.34
CA ASN A 15 -8.91 11.71 20.67
C ASN A 15 -8.64 12.56 19.40
N ALA A 16 -7.76 13.56 19.50
CA ALA A 16 -7.36 14.37 18.35
C ALA A 16 -6.73 13.51 17.23
N SER A 17 -5.83 12.60 17.59
CA SER A 17 -5.20 11.66 16.65
C SER A 17 -6.24 10.76 15.97
N THR A 18 -7.21 10.22 16.72
CA THR A 18 -8.29 9.39 16.17
C THR A 18 -9.16 10.19 15.19
N GLN A 19 -9.52 11.43 15.52
CA GLN A 19 -10.36 12.28 14.67
C GLN A 19 -9.66 12.68 13.36
N ILE A 20 -8.39 13.08 13.46
CA ILE A 20 -7.57 13.41 12.29
C ILE A 20 -7.42 12.18 11.39
N ASN A 21 -7.06 11.04 11.97
CA ASN A 21 -6.93 9.78 11.23
C ASN A 21 -8.23 9.43 10.52
N ARG A 22 -9.38 9.50 11.22
CA ARG A 22 -10.68 9.17 10.64
C ARG A 22 -11.04 10.09 9.48
N SER A 23 -10.92 11.40 9.67
CA SER A 23 -11.27 12.40 8.66
C SER A 23 -10.35 12.29 7.44
N PHE A 24 -9.04 12.29 7.66
CA PHE A 24 -8.05 12.16 6.60
C PHE A 24 -8.18 10.82 5.86
N GLY A 25 -8.48 9.74 6.57
CA GLY A 25 -8.73 8.43 5.96
C GLY A 25 -9.92 8.44 4.99
N ILE A 26 -11.04 9.07 5.36
CA ILE A 26 -12.21 9.21 4.48
C ILE A 26 -11.86 10.04 3.23
N PHE A 27 -11.15 11.16 3.41
CA PHE A 27 -10.69 11.98 2.29
C PHE A 27 -9.79 11.18 1.35
N VAL A 28 -8.76 10.51 1.86
CA VAL A 28 -7.85 9.68 1.06
C VAL A 28 -8.61 8.55 0.36
N PHE A 29 -9.62 7.96 0.99
CA PHE A 29 -10.42 6.92 0.37
C PHE A 29 -11.22 7.46 -0.83
N ILE A 30 -11.97 8.55 -0.66
CA ILE A 30 -12.79 9.12 -1.73
C ILE A 30 -11.92 9.59 -2.89
N PHE A 31 -10.94 10.44 -2.60
CA PHE A 31 -10.06 11.00 -3.64
C PHE A 31 -9.13 9.95 -4.23
N GLY A 32 -8.67 9.01 -3.42
CA GLY A 32 -7.80 7.92 -3.86
C GLY A 32 -8.51 6.95 -4.78
N VAL A 33 -9.72 6.49 -4.44
CA VAL A 33 -10.51 5.62 -5.34
C VAL A 33 -10.83 6.38 -6.62
N PHE A 34 -11.40 7.57 -6.52
CA PHE A 34 -11.80 8.36 -7.69
C PHE A 34 -10.61 8.68 -8.62
N GLY A 35 -9.48 9.12 -8.05
CA GLY A 35 -8.27 9.43 -8.80
C GLY A 35 -7.67 8.20 -9.49
N ASN A 36 -7.58 7.05 -8.80
CA ASN A 36 -7.08 5.82 -9.42
C ASN A 36 -8.05 5.30 -10.49
N THR A 37 -9.37 5.40 -10.30
CA THR A 37 -10.35 5.00 -11.32
C THR A 37 -10.22 5.86 -12.58
N ILE A 38 -10.09 7.18 -12.44
CA ILE A 38 -9.86 8.06 -13.60
C ILE A 38 -8.56 7.69 -14.32
N ASN A 39 -7.47 7.48 -13.57
CA ASN A 39 -6.20 7.07 -14.16
C ASN A 39 -6.33 5.76 -14.94
N ILE A 40 -7.04 4.78 -14.39
CA ILE A 40 -7.30 3.51 -15.07
C ILE A 40 -8.11 3.74 -16.35
N CYS A 41 -9.20 4.50 -16.30
CA CYS A 41 -10.03 4.79 -17.47
C CYS A 41 -9.24 5.51 -18.58
N VAL A 42 -8.45 6.53 -18.23
CA VAL A 42 -7.65 7.32 -19.19
C VAL A 42 -6.51 6.49 -19.78
N LEU A 43 -5.72 5.81 -18.95
CA LEU A 43 -4.56 5.04 -19.40
C LEU A 43 -4.96 3.73 -20.12
N SER A 44 -6.18 3.25 -19.93
CA SER A 44 -6.74 2.11 -20.67
C SER A 44 -7.19 2.46 -22.09
N GLN A 45 -7.15 3.72 -22.50
CA GLN A 45 -7.52 4.12 -23.86
C GLN A 45 -6.53 3.54 -24.89
N ARG A 46 -7.04 3.10 -26.04
CA ARG A 46 -6.26 2.50 -27.13
C ARG A 46 -4.96 3.23 -27.52
N PRO A 47 -4.92 4.57 -27.66
CA PRO A 47 -3.68 5.26 -28.05
C PRO A 47 -2.57 5.19 -26.98
N LEU A 48 -2.93 5.04 -25.71
CA LEU A 48 -1.98 5.04 -24.58
C LEU A 48 -1.46 3.63 -24.26
N ARG A 49 -2.20 2.57 -24.60
CA ARG A 49 -1.81 1.17 -24.31
C ARG A 49 -0.55 0.70 -25.03
N SER A 50 -0.15 1.36 -26.12
CA SER A 50 1.10 1.06 -26.83
C SER A 50 2.33 1.68 -26.17
N ASN A 51 2.15 2.61 -25.23
CA ASN A 51 3.23 3.32 -24.57
C ASN A 51 3.69 2.56 -23.30
N PRO A 52 4.99 2.21 -23.18
CA PRO A 52 5.52 1.46 -22.03
C PRO A 52 5.35 2.20 -20.69
N CYS A 53 5.54 3.52 -20.67
CA CYS A 53 5.35 4.35 -19.49
C CYS A 53 3.88 4.37 -19.05
N ALA A 54 2.95 4.50 -20.00
CA ALA A 54 1.52 4.46 -19.71
C ALA A 54 1.08 3.10 -19.16
N TRP A 55 1.66 2.00 -19.64
CA TRP A 55 1.43 0.67 -19.09
C TRP A 55 1.85 0.56 -17.61
N LEU A 56 3.04 1.07 -17.27
CA LEU A 56 3.55 1.06 -15.90
C LEU A 56 2.68 1.93 -14.97
N PHE A 57 2.22 3.09 -15.43
CA PHE A 57 1.28 3.92 -14.66
C PHE A 57 -0.10 3.28 -14.49
N LEU A 58 -0.60 2.58 -15.51
CA LEU A 58 -1.85 1.84 -15.43
C LEU A 58 -1.74 0.72 -14.38
N ALA A 59 -0.67 -0.08 -14.45
CA ALA A 59 -0.40 -1.15 -13.48
C ALA A 59 -0.25 -0.60 -12.05
N SER A 60 0.44 0.55 -11.89
CA SER A 60 0.56 1.22 -10.59
C SER A 60 -0.79 1.71 -10.06
N SER A 61 -1.64 2.28 -10.91
CA SER A 61 -2.98 2.74 -10.51
C SER A 61 -3.88 1.59 -10.06
N ILE A 62 -3.77 0.43 -10.72
CA ILE A 62 -4.47 -0.80 -10.30
C ILE A 62 -3.94 -1.28 -8.93
N ALA A 63 -2.61 -1.34 -8.75
CA ALA A 63 -2.00 -1.73 -7.49
C ALA A 63 -2.41 -0.80 -6.34
N ASN A 64 -2.35 0.51 -6.56
CA ASN A 64 -2.76 1.52 -5.58
C ASN A 64 -4.26 1.41 -5.25
N GLY A 65 -5.11 1.14 -6.24
CA GLY A 65 -6.53 0.86 -6.03
C GLY A 65 -6.77 -0.35 -5.12
N ILE A 66 -6.06 -1.46 -5.37
CA ILE A 66 -6.09 -2.66 -4.50
C ILE A 66 -5.62 -2.30 -3.09
N GLY A 67 -4.54 -1.53 -2.95
CA GLY A 67 -4.01 -1.08 -1.67
C GLY A 67 -4.99 -0.22 -0.89
N ILE A 68 -5.71 0.69 -1.55
CA ILE A 68 -6.74 1.53 -0.93
C ILE A 68 -7.91 0.67 -0.44
N VAL A 69 -8.41 -0.25 -1.28
CA VAL A 69 -9.51 -1.14 -0.91
C VAL A 69 -9.10 -2.07 0.25
N ALA A 70 -7.88 -2.64 0.22
CA ALA A 70 -7.37 -3.49 1.27
C ALA A 70 -7.04 -2.72 2.57
N GLY A 71 -6.56 -1.48 2.47
CA GLY A 71 -6.14 -0.66 3.60
C GLY A 71 -7.30 0.01 4.33
N LEU A 72 -8.21 0.65 3.60
CA LEU A 72 -9.19 1.60 4.16
C LEU A 72 -10.57 0.99 4.46
N THR A 73 -10.87 -0.22 3.95
CA THR A 73 -12.07 -0.97 4.37
C THR A 73 -12.09 -1.30 5.88
N SER A 74 -10.99 -1.10 6.61
CA SER A 74 -10.87 -1.40 8.06
C SER A 74 -11.61 -0.42 8.95
N ARG A 75 -11.64 0.85 8.53
CA ARG A 75 -12.07 1.95 9.40
C ARG A 75 -13.59 2.15 9.46
N PRO A 76 -14.36 1.94 8.37
CA PRO A 76 -15.82 1.96 8.49
C PRO A 76 -16.38 0.68 9.12
N LEU A 77 -15.69 -0.48 8.98
CA LEU A 77 -16.13 -1.72 9.60
C LEU A 77 -15.97 -1.72 11.13
N SER A 78 -15.03 -0.96 11.72
CA SER A 78 -14.94 -0.85 13.19
C SER A 78 -16.10 -0.10 13.84
N THR A 79 -16.98 0.53 13.03
CA THR A 79 -18.22 1.17 13.50
C THR A 79 -19.41 0.20 13.42
N TRP A 80 -19.34 -0.83 12.59
CA TRP A 80 -20.34 -1.90 12.53
C TRP A 80 -19.85 -3.05 13.42
N SER A 81 -20.66 -3.49 14.36
CA SER A 81 -20.36 -4.47 15.42
C SER A 81 -19.95 -5.89 14.97
N ALA A 82 -19.48 -6.07 13.73
CA ALA A 82 -19.02 -7.31 13.13
C ALA A 82 -17.73 -7.09 12.33
N ASP A 83 -16.65 -6.65 13.00
CA ASP A 83 -15.30 -6.72 12.40
C ASP A 83 -14.87 -8.20 12.26
N LEU A 84 -15.23 -8.85 11.15
CA LEU A 84 -14.74 -10.21 10.84
C LEU A 84 -13.19 -10.27 10.80
N THR A 85 -12.51 -9.14 10.60
CA THR A 85 -11.04 -9.03 10.66
C THR A 85 -10.50 -9.22 12.07
N ASN A 86 -11.29 -8.92 13.11
CA ASN A 86 -10.90 -9.13 14.50
C ASN A 86 -11.10 -10.59 14.95
N THR A 87 -11.99 -11.32 14.28
CA THR A 87 -12.31 -12.72 14.58
C THR A 87 -11.48 -13.68 13.73
N ASN A 88 -11.12 -13.31 12.49
CA ASN A 88 -10.42 -14.19 11.55
C ASN A 88 -8.97 -13.75 11.33
N VAL A 89 -8.04 -14.52 11.91
CA VAL A 89 -6.58 -14.37 11.78
C VAL A 89 -6.14 -14.34 10.32
N PHE A 90 -6.77 -15.15 9.45
CA PHE A 90 -6.44 -15.21 8.03
C PHE A 90 -6.76 -13.89 7.31
N LEU A 91 -7.91 -13.28 7.58
CA LEU A 91 -8.30 -12.00 6.99
C LEU A 91 -7.38 -10.85 7.46
N CYS A 92 -7.00 -10.84 8.73
CA CYS A 92 -6.01 -9.89 9.28
C CYS A 92 -4.67 -9.98 8.54
N LYS A 93 -4.12 -11.20 8.38
CA LYS A 93 -2.87 -11.46 7.67
C LYS A 93 -2.95 -11.09 6.19
N LEU A 94 -3.99 -11.56 5.50
CA LEU A 94 -4.19 -11.31 4.07
C LEU A 94 -4.31 -9.82 3.79
N ARG A 95 -5.02 -9.08 4.65
CA ARG A 95 -5.18 -7.64 4.55
C ARG A 95 -3.84 -6.91 4.64
N ALA A 96 -3.06 -7.18 5.69
CA ALA A 96 -1.75 -6.56 5.88
C ALA A 96 -0.85 -6.87 4.68
N PHE A 97 -0.79 -8.14 4.29
CA PHE A 97 -0.04 -8.58 3.12
C PHE A 97 -0.45 -7.83 1.84
N LEU A 98 -1.75 -7.75 1.52
CA LEU A 98 -2.24 -7.06 0.33
C LEU A 98 -1.92 -5.57 0.36
N LEU A 99 -2.07 -4.91 1.51
CA LEU A 99 -1.77 -3.49 1.68
C LEU A 99 -0.29 -3.19 1.41
N PHE A 100 0.61 -3.87 2.11
CA PHE A 100 2.05 -3.63 1.98
C PHE A 100 2.55 -4.04 0.58
N THR A 101 2.07 -5.16 0.05
CA THR A 101 2.43 -5.61 -1.30
C THR A 101 1.95 -4.61 -2.36
N ALA A 102 0.72 -4.12 -2.26
CA ALA A 102 0.17 -3.15 -3.20
C ALA A 102 0.95 -1.82 -3.21
N ILE A 103 1.26 -1.27 -2.03
CA ILE A 103 2.04 -0.02 -1.90
C ILE A 103 3.44 -0.20 -2.49
N THR A 104 4.11 -1.30 -2.17
CA THR A 104 5.44 -1.61 -2.70
C THR A 104 5.41 -1.74 -4.22
N ILE A 105 4.49 -2.53 -4.78
CA ILE A 105 4.34 -2.68 -6.24
C ILE A 105 4.06 -1.33 -6.90
N GLY A 106 3.11 -0.57 -6.37
CA GLY A 106 2.74 0.75 -6.90
C GLY A 106 3.93 1.71 -6.96
N SER A 107 4.75 1.71 -5.91
CA SER A 107 5.94 2.57 -5.78
C SER A 107 7.05 2.18 -6.76
N TRP A 108 7.37 0.88 -6.86
CA TRP A 108 8.35 0.39 -7.81
C TRP A 108 7.91 0.63 -9.26
N LEU A 109 6.62 0.44 -9.58
CA LEU A 109 6.12 0.71 -10.93
C LEU A 109 6.24 2.19 -11.32
N ILE A 110 5.98 3.12 -10.39
CA ILE A 110 6.19 4.55 -10.65
C ILE A 110 7.67 4.85 -10.86
N MET A 111 8.57 4.28 -10.06
CA MET A 111 10.01 4.42 -10.24
C MET A 111 10.45 3.92 -11.62
N PHE A 112 9.98 2.75 -12.06
CA PHE A 112 10.29 2.24 -13.40
C PHE A 112 9.64 3.09 -14.50
N ALA A 113 8.47 3.68 -14.26
CA ALA A 113 7.83 4.58 -15.22
C ALA A 113 8.65 5.87 -15.43
N THR A 114 9.28 6.41 -14.37
CA THR A 114 10.16 7.57 -14.51
C THR A 114 11.46 7.22 -15.23
N VAL A 115 12.03 6.04 -14.96
CA VAL A 115 13.20 5.52 -15.69
C VAL A 115 12.88 5.32 -17.17
N ASP A 116 11.74 4.70 -17.49
CA ASP A 116 11.30 4.49 -18.88
C ASP A 116 11.08 5.82 -19.61
N ARG A 117 10.45 6.81 -18.95
CA ARG A 117 10.29 8.16 -19.49
C ARG A 117 11.64 8.84 -19.74
N TRP A 118 12.60 8.67 -18.84
CA TRP A 118 13.95 9.19 -19.02
C TRP A 118 14.66 8.55 -20.23
N LEU A 119 14.59 7.23 -20.37
CA LEU A 119 15.13 6.51 -21.52
C LEU A 119 14.50 6.99 -22.84
N SER A 120 13.18 7.20 -22.85
CA SER A 120 12.45 7.70 -24.02
C SER A 120 12.88 9.11 -24.43
N SER A 121 13.13 9.98 -23.45
CA SER A 121 13.57 11.37 -23.67
C SER A 121 15.05 11.52 -24.03
N SER A 122 15.85 10.45 -23.92
CA SER A 122 17.29 10.52 -24.12
C SER A 122 17.67 10.69 -25.60
N ILE A 123 18.69 11.52 -25.87
CA ILE A 123 19.22 11.79 -27.22
C ILE A 123 19.83 10.53 -27.85
N ASN A 124 20.33 9.61 -27.02
CA ASN A 124 21.00 8.41 -27.49
C ASN A 124 19.98 7.36 -27.97
N VAL A 125 20.00 7.06 -29.26
CA VAL A 125 19.09 6.10 -29.92
C VAL A 125 19.13 4.72 -29.26
N SER A 126 20.31 4.26 -28.82
CA SER A 126 20.44 2.95 -28.15
C SER A 126 19.69 2.88 -26.81
N ARG A 127 19.61 4.00 -26.08
CA ARG A 127 18.88 4.08 -24.81
C ARG A 127 17.38 4.20 -25.05
N ARG A 128 16.97 4.97 -26.06
CA ARG A 128 15.57 5.10 -26.48
C ARG A 128 14.97 3.75 -26.92
N GLN A 129 15.74 2.93 -27.64
CA GLN A 129 15.32 1.60 -28.08
C GLN A 129 15.06 0.61 -26.93
N ARG A 130 15.53 0.88 -25.70
CA ARG A 130 15.24 0.03 -24.54
C ARG A 130 13.84 0.25 -23.96
N SER A 131 13.23 1.41 -24.22
CA SER A 131 11.86 1.72 -23.84
C SER A 131 10.89 0.99 -24.77
N THR A 132 10.61 -0.27 -24.45
CA THR A 132 9.69 -1.12 -25.22
C THR A 132 8.59 -1.65 -24.32
N LEU A 133 7.41 -1.86 -24.90
CA LEU A 133 6.26 -2.41 -24.17
C LEU A 133 6.56 -3.80 -23.57
N LYS A 134 7.33 -4.63 -24.29
CA LYS A 134 7.75 -5.96 -23.81
C LYS A 134 8.59 -5.85 -22.54
N ASN A 135 9.53 -4.92 -22.50
CA ASN A 135 10.37 -4.70 -21.32
C ASN A 135 9.54 -4.15 -20.15
N ALA A 136 8.60 -3.25 -20.40
CA ALA A 136 7.70 -2.72 -19.38
C ALA A 136 6.79 -3.81 -18.79
N GLN A 137 6.26 -4.71 -19.62
CA GLN A 137 5.47 -5.87 -19.17
C GLN A 137 6.31 -6.85 -18.36
N LEU A 138 7.51 -7.19 -18.84
CA LEU A 138 8.44 -8.05 -18.10
C LEU A 138 8.84 -7.44 -16.75
N ALA A 139 9.17 -6.15 -16.73
CA ALA A 139 9.46 -5.42 -15.49
C ALA A 139 8.28 -5.42 -14.53
N THR A 140 7.05 -5.24 -15.03
CA THR A 140 5.83 -5.33 -14.22
C THR A 140 5.72 -6.70 -13.54
N ILE A 141 5.89 -7.79 -14.29
CA ILE A 141 5.83 -9.16 -13.76
C ILE A 141 6.91 -9.40 -12.71
N LEU A 142 8.16 -8.98 -12.99
CA LEU A 142 9.27 -9.12 -12.05
C LEU A 142 9.03 -8.34 -10.76
N ILE A 143 8.55 -7.09 -10.85
CA ILE A 143 8.21 -6.27 -9.69
C ILE A 143 7.12 -6.93 -8.84
N VAL A 144 6.07 -7.46 -9.48
CA VAL A 144 4.99 -8.15 -8.77
C VAL A 144 5.53 -9.37 -8.03
N ILE A 145 6.32 -10.22 -8.70
CA ILE A 145 6.88 -11.45 -8.10
C ILE A 145 7.82 -11.10 -6.94
N VAL A 146 8.79 -10.21 -7.16
CA VAL A 146 9.78 -9.82 -6.14
C VAL A 146 9.08 -9.16 -4.96
N SER A 147 8.13 -8.24 -5.19
CA SER A 147 7.39 -7.58 -4.11
C SER A 147 6.55 -8.58 -3.32
N THR A 148 5.91 -9.54 -3.98
CA THR A 148 5.12 -10.59 -3.32
C THR A 148 6.00 -11.45 -2.41
N ILE A 149 7.18 -11.84 -2.88
CA ILE A 149 8.14 -12.66 -2.09
C ILE A 149 8.64 -11.87 -0.88
N LEU A 150 9.08 -10.62 -1.08
CA LEU A 150 9.60 -9.78 0.00
C LEU A 150 8.55 -9.51 1.07
N GLN A 151 7.29 -9.35 0.67
CA GLN A 151 6.20 -9.06 1.59
C GLN A 151 5.52 -10.31 2.16
N ALA A 152 5.85 -11.52 1.69
CA ALA A 152 5.31 -12.78 2.20
C ALA A 152 5.53 -12.95 3.71
N GLN A 153 6.60 -12.37 4.27
CA GLN A 153 6.86 -12.35 5.71
C GLN A 153 5.70 -11.75 6.54
N HIS A 154 4.92 -10.83 5.97
CA HIS A 154 3.75 -10.24 6.65
C HIS A 154 2.65 -11.28 6.93
N LEU A 155 2.55 -12.36 6.14
CA LEU A 155 1.62 -13.46 6.41
C LEU A 155 2.00 -14.26 7.66
N TYR A 156 3.29 -14.24 8.04
CA TYR A 156 3.80 -14.96 9.21
C TYR A 156 3.90 -14.07 10.45
N CYS A 157 4.30 -12.80 10.31
CA CYS A 157 4.56 -11.91 11.45
C CYS A 157 3.28 -11.30 12.10
N TYR A 158 2.11 -11.37 11.44
CA TYR A 158 0.85 -10.80 11.94
C TYR A 158 0.00 -11.84 12.70
N GLU A 159 -0.58 -11.46 13.83
CA GLU A 159 -1.59 -12.25 14.54
C GLU A 159 -2.85 -11.42 14.83
N ALA A 160 -3.99 -12.11 14.94
CA ALA A 160 -5.24 -11.50 15.38
C ALA A 160 -5.55 -11.90 16.83
N ASN A 161 -6.39 -11.10 17.49
CA ASN A 161 -6.92 -11.29 18.84
C ASN A 161 -5.89 -11.14 19.98
N LEU A 162 -4.97 -10.18 19.84
CA LEU A 162 -4.08 -9.77 20.92
C LEU A 162 -4.87 -8.99 21.99
N THR A 163 -4.90 -9.50 23.23
CA THR A 163 -5.65 -8.92 24.37
C THR A 163 -5.00 -7.67 24.96
N ASN A 164 -3.74 -7.39 24.63
CA ASN A 164 -2.94 -6.28 25.19
C ASN A 164 -2.58 -5.19 24.16
N SER A 165 -3.24 -5.14 22.99
CA SER A 165 -2.97 -4.13 21.96
C SER A 165 -4.21 -3.29 21.63
N PRO A 166 -4.06 -1.98 21.36
CA PRO A 166 -5.18 -1.09 21.02
C PRO A 166 -5.87 -1.45 19.69
N VAL A 167 -5.23 -2.31 18.89
CA VAL A 167 -5.77 -2.90 17.66
C VAL A 167 -5.70 -4.42 17.75
N LYS A 168 -6.78 -5.13 17.38
CA LYS A 168 -6.88 -6.59 17.49
C LYS A 168 -6.11 -7.34 16.38
N CYS A 169 -5.53 -6.63 15.41
CA CYS A 169 -4.67 -7.17 14.35
C CYS A 169 -3.36 -6.38 14.37
N TYR A 170 -2.30 -6.96 14.94
CA TYR A 170 -1.02 -6.29 15.14
C TYR A 170 0.16 -7.26 15.02
N THR A 171 1.33 -6.71 14.70
CA THR A 171 2.59 -7.48 14.65
C THR A 171 2.97 -7.96 16.05
N LYS A 172 3.42 -9.22 16.21
CA LYS A 172 3.89 -9.71 17.51
C LYS A 172 5.01 -8.81 18.08
N SER A 173 4.82 -8.28 19.29
CA SER A 173 5.79 -7.42 19.98
C SER A 173 7.06 -8.14 20.45
N VAL A 174 7.12 -9.48 20.43
CA VAL A 174 8.21 -10.26 21.07
C VAL A 174 9.28 -10.78 20.09
N TRP A 175 9.14 -10.59 18.76
CA TRP A 175 10.16 -10.98 17.76
C TRP A 175 10.90 -9.80 17.13
N LEU A 176 11.32 -8.86 17.99
CA LEU A 176 12.27 -7.78 17.69
C LEU A 176 13.66 -8.37 17.36
N ARG A 177 13.84 -8.76 16.09
CA ARG A 177 15.12 -8.70 15.32
C ARG A 177 15.01 -9.32 13.91
N GLY A 178 14.10 -10.27 13.70
CA GLY A 178 13.94 -10.96 12.41
C GLY A 178 13.08 -10.21 11.38
N CYS A 179 11.84 -9.85 11.75
CA CYS A 179 10.90 -9.21 10.80
C CYS A 179 11.24 -7.72 10.50
N ASN A 180 11.94 -7.01 11.38
CA ASN A 180 12.35 -5.61 11.15
C ASN A 180 13.66 -5.45 10.35
N ALA A 181 14.51 -6.48 10.30
CA ALA A 181 15.83 -6.39 9.66
C ALA A 181 15.76 -6.26 8.13
N LEU A 182 14.63 -6.63 7.50
CA LEU A 182 14.43 -6.53 6.06
C LEU A 182 13.75 -5.22 5.61
N SER A 183 13.18 -4.43 6.52
CA SER A 183 12.48 -3.19 6.18
C SER A 183 13.29 -1.90 6.46
N ILE A 184 14.41 -1.99 7.18
CA ILE A 184 15.21 -0.81 7.61
C ILE A 184 16.50 -0.65 6.78
N ASN A 185 16.81 -1.60 5.88
CA ASN A 185 17.96 -1.53 4.98
C ASN A 185 17.61 -1.09 3.54
N ASN A 186 16.58 -0.27 3.36
CA ASN A 186 16.33 0.47 2.11
C ASN A 186 15.75 1.85 2.40
#